data_AF-A0A2N2XFS9-F1
#
_entry.id   AF-A0A2N2XFS9-F1
#
_cell.length_a   1.000
_cell.length_b   1.000
_cell.length_c   1.000
_cell.angle_alpha   90.00
_cell.angle_beta   90.00
_cell.angle_gamma   90.00
#
_symmetry.space_group_name_H-M   'P 1'
#
loop_
_entity.id
_entity.type
_entity.pdbx_description
1 polymer ?
#
loop_
_entity_poly.entity_id
_entity_poly.type
_entity_poly.pdbx_seq_one_letter_code
_entity_poly.pdbx_strand_id
1 'polypeptide(L)'
;MHKKSTLLLSALFLTLTIIAQTNDYYSPLTLRYSNAVYSASITTVQLYPKGAPLLDPVIRFHSAEMIECSFDDLNGGLKGYRYTLVHCDAGWNPSDLTKNEYLEGYEDDEIRDYAFSFNTLQEFTHYSFSFPNEYISPTISGNYVLIVYEDTPEKPLFTSRFMIYENIFTVDGLIAQRAQVPEEMEQSQEVNFSLLFGEFHITDQRDIKVNIMQNGRWDNMHKNVEPRSAGADKWDFELLPGNYFPACN
;
A
#
# COMPACT_ATOMS: atom_id res chain seq x y z
N MET A 1 48.21 -56.18 -43.23
CA MET A 1 46.84 -55.86 -42.77
C MET A 1 46.86 -54.48 -42.10
N HIS A 2 46.60 -53.42 -42.88
CA HIS A 2 46.58 -52.04 -42.39
C HIS A 2 45.30 -51.75 -41.60
N LYS A 3 45.43 -51.40 -40.31
CA LYS A 3 44.33 -50.83 -39.53
C LYS A 3 44.21 -49.34 -39.84
N LYS A 4 43.04 -48.97 -40.35
CA LYS A 4 42.59 -47.59 -40.58
C LYS A 4 42.43 -46.89 -39.22
N SER A 5 43.07 -45.74 -39.05
CA SER A 5 42.82 -44.83 -37.92
C SER A 5 41.65 -43.92 -38.31
N THR A 6 40.50 -44.12 -37.68
CA THR A 6 39.30 -43.29 -37.85
C THR A 6 39.32 -42.18 -36.80
N LEU A 7 39.30 -40.94 -37.29
CA LEU A 7 39.02 -39.71 -36.54
C LEU A 7 37.71 -39.85 -35.75
N LEU A 8 37.72 -39.43 -34.48
CA LEU A 8 36.53 -39.02 -33.75
C LEU A 8 36.88 -37.72 -33.03
N LEU A 9 36.53 -36.60 -33.66
CA LEU A 9 36.59 -35.26 -33.07
C LEU A 9 35.24 -35.01 -32.38
N SER A 10 35.18 -35.20 -31.06
CA SER A 10 33.99 -34.87 -30.28
C SER A 10 33.94 -33.35 -30.08
N ALA A 11 33.12 -32.66 -30.87
CA ALA A 11 32.80 -31.25 -30.66
C ALA A 11 31.81 -31.15 -29.48
N LEU A 12 32.32 -30.75 -28.30
CA LEU A 12 31.52 -30.43 -27.13
C LEU A 12 30.93 -29.03 -27.33
N PHE A 13 29.69 -28.93 -27.80
CA PHE A 13 28.95 -27.67 -27.83
C PHE A 13 28.49 -27.33 -26.41
N LEU A 14 29.27 -26.48 -25.74
CA LEU A 14 28.86 -25.83 -24.50
C LEU A 14 27.91 -24.68 -24.85
N THR A 15 26.61 -24.90 -24.81
CA THR A 15 25.64 -23.81 -24.93
C THR A 15 25.65 -23.01 -23.63
N LEU A 16 26.27 -21.83 -23.65
CA LEU A 16 26.09 -20.81 -22.61
C LEU A 16 24.62 -20.36 -22.66
N THR A 17 23.81 -20.82 -21.70
CA THR A 17 22.56 -20.16 -21.37
C THR A 17 22.89 -18.83 -20.71
N ILE A 18 22.71 -17.73 -21.45
CA ILE A 18 22.73 -16.39 -20.90
C ILE A 18 21.52 -16.30 -19.96
N ILE A 19 21.75 -16.38 -18.66
CA ILE A 19 20.76 -15.98 -17.67
C ILE A 19 20.68 -14.46 -17.81
N ALA A 20 19.60 -13.97 -18.41
CA ALA A 20 19.29 -12.55 -18.38
C ALA A 20 19.09 -12.14 -16.91
N GLN A 21 20.07 -11.45 -16.34
CA GLN A 21 19.86 -10.71 -15.11
C GLN A 21 19.00 -9.50 -15.47
N THR A 22 17.73 -9.53 -15.08
CA THR A 22 16.86 -8.36 -15.09
C THR A 22 17.42 -7.37 -14.07
N ASN A 23 18.33 -6.52 -14.51
CA ASN A 23 18.68 -5.32 -13.74
C ASN A 23 17.46 -4.40 -13.82
N ASP A 24 16.68 -4.34 -12.74
CA ASP A 24 15.63 -3.33 -12.56
C ASP A 24 16.29 -1.94 -12.60
N TYR A 25 16.30 -1.33 -13.78
CA TYR A 25 16.80 0.02 -13.98
C TYR A 25 15.79 0.99 -13.37
N TYR A 26 16.09 1.47 -12.16
CA TYR A 26 15.29 2.46 -11.46
C TYR A 26 15.31 3.79 -12.22
N SER A 27 14.26 4.06 -13.00
CA SER A 27 13.98 5.41 -13.46
C SER A 27 13.20 6.16 -12.37
N PRO A 28 13.65 7.36 -11.93
CA PRO A 28 13.00 8.14 -10.89
C PRO A 28 11.58 8.61 -11.28
N LEU A 29 11.17 8.44 -12.53
CA LEU A 29 9.83 8.82 -13.04
C LEU A 29 8.90 7.62 -13.23
N THR A 30 9.28 6.42 -12.80
CA THR A 30 8.40 5.25 -12.93
C THR A 30 7.35 5.27 -11.84
N LEU A 31 6.07 5.25 -12.22
CA LEU A 31 4.94 5.10 -11.29
C LEU A 31 5.12 3.89 -10.37
N ARG A 32 4.95 4.10 -9.06
CA ARG A 32 4.99 3.06 -8.02
C ARG A 32 3.67 3.05 -7.27
N TYR A 33 3.18 1.87 -6.93
CA TYR A 33 1.97 1.68 -6.11
C TYR A 33 2.29 1.71 -4.59
N SER A 34 3.24 2.56 -4.21
CA SER A 34 3.69 2.81 -2.84
C SER A 34 3.71 4.31 -2.55
N ASN A 35 3.80 4.69 -1.28
CA ASN A 35 3.99 6.10 -0.91
C ASN A 35 5.31 6.59 -1.51
N ALA A 36 5.26 7.62 -2.35
CA ALA A 36 6.44 8.20 -3.00
C ALA A 36 6.14 9.61 -3.50
N VAL A 37 7.14 10.48 -3.43
CA VAL A 37 7.12 11.82 -4.05
C VAL A 37 8.15 11.83 -5.17
N TYR A 38 7.72 12.16 -6.39
CA TYR A 38 8.56 12.11 -7.60
C TYR A 38 8.99 13.50 -8.04
N SER A 39 8.15 14.51 -7.82
CA SER A 39 8.48 15.91 -8.12
C SER A 39 9.26 16.54 -6.96
N ALA A 40 10.42 17.12 -7.26
CA ALA A 40 11.27 17.80 -6.28
C ALA A 40 10.64 19.07 -5.68
N SER A 41 9.63 19.64 -6.35
CA SER A 41 8.94 20.83 -5.85
C SER A 41 7.79 20.51 -4.89
N ILE A 42 7.36 19.25 -4.83
CA ILE A 42 6.23 18.84 -4.00
C ILE A 42 6.74 18.46 -2.62
N THR A 43 6.14 19.04 -1.59
CA THR A 43 6.47 18.77 -0.20
C THR A 43 5.22 18.70 0.67
N THR A 44 5.39 18.27 1.92
CA THR A 44 4.33 18.24 2.94
C THR A 44 3.10 17.43 2.50
N VAL A 45 3.31 16.34 1.78
CA VAL A 45 2.20 15.46 1.37
C VAL A 45 1.58 14.83 2.60
N GLN A 46 0.29 15.09 2.81
CA GLN A 46 -0.51 14.53 3.88
C GLN A 46 -1.75 13.84 3.30
N LEU A 47 -2.11 12.71 3.92
CA LEU A 47 -3.31 11.96 3.59
C LEU A 47 -3.86 11.35 4.88
N TYR A 48 -5.10 11.68 5.23
CA TYR A 48 -5.72 11.27 6.49
C TYR A 48 -7.25 11.31 6.40
N PRO A 49 -8.00 10.64 7.30
CA PRO A 49 -9.45 10.81 7.38
C PRO A 49 -9.80 12.25 7.76
N LYS A 50 -10.71 12.88 7.02
CA LYS A 50 -11.11 14.28 7.21
C LYS A 50 -11.49 14.56 8.66
N GLY A 51 -10.83 15.56 9.26
CA GLY A 51 -11.00 15.93 10.67
C GLY A 51 -10.13 15.11 11.66
N ALA A 52 -9.33 14.17 11.19
CA ALA A 52 -8.47 13.31 12.02
C ALA A 52 -7.04 13.20 11.46
N PRO A 53 -6.25 14.30 11.45
CA PRO A 53 -4.93 14.37 10.80
C PRO A 53 -3.84 13.50 11.43
N LEU A 54 -4.11 12.89 12.58
CA LEU A 54 -3.17 12.00 13.29
C LEU A 54 -3.45 10.51 13.04
N LEU A 55 -4.48 10.18 12.26
CA LEU A 55 -4.84 8.81 11.95
C LEU A 55 -4.31 8.39 10.58
N ASP A 56 -4.07 7.09 10.44
CA ASP A 56 -3.75 6.48 9.16
C ASP A 56 -4.91 6.69 8.16
N PRO A 57 -4.62 6.80 6.84
CA PRO A 57 -5.62 7.06 5.81
C PRO A 57 -6.51 5.84 5.56
N VAL A 58 -7.42 5.59 6.49
CA VAL A 58 -8.35 4.46 6.50
C VAL A 58 -9.74 4.99 6.77
N ILE A 59 -10.68 4.69 5.87
CA ILE A 59 -12.09 5.12 6.00
C ILE A 59 -13.03 3.94 5.84
N ARG A 60 -14.21 4.04 6.44
CA ARG A 60 -15.23 2.99 6.39
C ARG A 60 -16.00 3.04 5.08
N PHE A 61 -16.17 1.89 4.43
CA PHE A 61 -17.03 1.75 3.27
C PHE A 61 -18.49 2.07 3.61
N HIS A 62 -19.24 2.62 2.63
CA HIS A 62 -20.63 3.07 2.81
C HIS A 62 -20.85 3.98 4.04
N SER A 63 -19.91 4.89 4.30
CA SER A 63 -20.02 5.88 5.36
C SER A 63 -19.92 7.30 4.79
N ALA A 64 -20.09 8.31 5.66
CA ALA A 64 -19.84 9.71 5.32
C ALA A 64 -18.38 10.12 5.55
N GLU A 65 -17.50 9.18 5.92
CA GLU A 65 -16.08 9.46 6.09
C GLU A 65 -15.43 9.76 4.75
N MET A 66 -14.52 10.74 4.75
CA MET A 66 -13.75 11.15 3.59
C MET A 66 -12.27 11.10 3.94
N ILE A 67 -11.43 10.87 2.95
CA ILE A 67 -10.02 11.17 3.00
C ILE A 67 -9.82 12.63 2.62
N GLU A 68 -8.95 13.32 3.36
CA GLU A 68 -8.44 14.63 3.02
C GLU A 68 -6.96 14.50 2.63
N CYS A 69 -6.62 15.09 1.48
CA CYS A 69 -5.26 15.17 1.00
C CYS A 69 -4.83 16.62 0.88
N SER A 70 -3.60 16.91 1.30
CA SER A 70 -2.99 18.22 1.12
C SER A 70 -1.51 18.12 0.82
N PHE A 71 -0.97 19.08 0.08
CA PHE A 71 0.44 19.17 -0.26
C PHE A 71 0.82 20.60 -0.68
N ASP A 72 2.11 20.91 -0.67
CA ASP A 72 2.64 22.21 -1.09
C ASP A 72 3.48 22.06 -2.37
N ASP A 73 3.31 22.96 -3.34
CA ASP A 73 4.23 23.13 -4.47
C ASP A 73 5.13 24.35 -4.26
N LEU A 74 6.42 24.12 -4.08
CA LEU A 74 7.45 25.14 -3.83
C LEU A 74 7.78 26.00 -5.06
N ASN A 75 7.30 25.65 -6.25
CA ASN A 75 7.42 26.54 -7.41
C ASN A 75 6.49 27.77 -7.32
N GLY A 76 5.49 27.72 -6.44
CA GLY A 76 4.42 28.71 -6.38
C GLY A 76 3.56 28.73 -7.66
N GLY A 77 2.75 29.78 -7.79
CA GLY A 77 1.83 29.94 -8.90
C GLY A 77 0.68 28.93 -8.90
N LEU A 78 -0.18 29.02 -9.93
CA LEU A 78 -1.33 28.14 -10.07
C LEU A 78 -1.06 27.12 -11.18
N LYS A 79 -1.28 25.84 -10.87
CA LYS A 79 -1.16 24.71 -11.79
C LYS A 79 -2.43 23.88 -11.77
N GLY A 80 -2.74 23.27 -12.91
CA GLY A 80 -3.93 22.43 -13.07
C GLY A 80 -3.64 21.00 -12.64
N TYR A 81 -3.65 20.73 -11.34
CA TYR A 81 -3.42 19.39 -10.82
C TYR A 81 -4.69 18.55 -10.83
N ARG A 82 -4.51 17.25 -11.05
CA ARG A 82 -5.55 16.24 -11.07
C ARG A 82 -5.17 15.07 -10.18
N TYR A 83 -6.15 14.27 -9.80
CA TYR A 83 -5.92 13.02 -9.11
C TYR A 83 -6.81 11.89 -9.62
N THR A 84 -6.29 10.67 -9.55
CA THR A 84 -7.02 9.42 -9.83
C THR A 84 -6.77 8.45 -8.69
N LEU A 85 -7.66 7.47 -8.57
CA LEU A 85 -7.54 6.37 -7.62
C LEU A 85 -7.29 5.07 -8.39
N VAL A 86 -6.41 4.22 -7.87
CA VAL A 86 -6.16 2.88 -8.41
C VAL A 86 -6.43 1.85 -7.32
N HIS A 87 -7.35 0.94 -7.57
CA HIS A 87 -7.61 -0.19 -6.68
C HIS A 87 -6.48 -1.23 -6.76
N CYS A 88 -6.09 -1.78 -5.61
CA CYS A 88 -5.01 -2.73 -5.47
C CYS A 88 -5.43 -4.00 -4.73
N ASP A 89 -4.74 -5.10 -5.02
CA ASP A 89 -4.83 -6.34 -4.26
C ASP A 89 -4.20 -6.21 -2.85
N ALA A 90 -4.29 -7.28 -2.05
CA ALA A 90 -3.68 -7.35 -0.73
C ALA A 90 -2.14 -7.19 -0.72
N GLY A 91 -1.49 -7.40 -1.87
CA GLY A 91 -0.05 -7.22 -2.08
C GLY A 91 0.35 -5.82 -2.55
N TRP A 92 -0.62 -4.91 -2.72
CA TRP A 92 -0.43 -3.57 -3.30
C TRP A 92 -0.04 -3.57 -4.79
N ASN A 93 -0.45 -4.59 -5.53
CA ASN A 93 -0.42 -4.56 -7.00
C ASN A 93 -1.77 -4.04 -7.50
N PRO A 94 -1.82 -3.29 -8.62
CA PRO A 94 -3.08 -2.94 -9.25
C PRO A 94 -3.91 -4.18 -9.50
N SER A 95 -5.18 -4.15 -9.12
CA SER A 95 -6.10 -5.24 -9.44
C SER A 95 -6.42 -5.28 -10.93
N ASP A 96 -6.87 -6.43 -11.42
CA ASP A 96 -7.35 -6.59 -12.80
C ASP A 96 -8.71 -5.90 -13.07
N LEU A 97 -9.29 -5.23 -12.06
CA LEU A 97 -10.53 -4.47 -12.19
C LEU A 97 -10.34 -3.22 -13.06
N THR A 98 -11.29 -3.00 -13.94
CA THR A 98 -11.46 -1.74 -14.68
C THR A 98 -12.00 -0.65 -13.76
N LYS A 99 -11.72 0.63 -14.08
CA LYS A 99 -12.14 1.76 -13.24
C LYS A 99 -13.63 1.76 -12.91
N ASN A 100 -14.49 1.43 -13.87
CA ASN A 100 -15.94 1.38 -13.67
C ASN A 100 -16.41 0.25 -12.72
N GLU A 101 -15.55 -0.72 -12.42
CA GLU A 101 -15.86 -1.78 -11.44
C GLU A 101 -15.59 -1.35 -9.99
N TYR A 102 -14.77 -0.31 -9.77
CA TYR A 102 -14.39 0.14 -8.42
C TYR A 102 -14.55 1.64 -8.16
N LEU A 103 -14.92 2.44 -9.17
CA LEU A 103 -15.25 3.87 -9.07
C LEU A 103 -16.62 4.14 -9.67
N GLU A 104 -17.35 5.04 -9.03
CA GLU A 104 -18.51 5.74 -9.55
C GLU A 104 -18.14 7.20 -9.84
N GLY A 105 -18.67 7.73 -10.95
CA GLY A 105 -18.39 9.08 -11.43
C GLY A 105 -17.37 9.11 -12.57
N TYR A 106 -16.35 9.95 -12.44
CA TYR A 106 -15.27 10.17 -13.37
C TYR A 106 -14.04 9.36 -12.99
N GLU A 107 -13.17 9.15 -13.99
CA GLU A 107 -11.92 8.44 -13.83
C GLU A 107 -10.85 9.23 -13.07
N ASP A 108 -10.99 10.55 -13.02
CA ASP A 108 -10.13 11.51 -12.32
C ASP A 108 -10.92 12.77 -11.96
N ASP A 109 -10.35 13.61 -11.09
CA ASP A 109 -10.93 14.90 -10.73
C ASP A 109 -9.81 15.96 -10.59
N GLU A 110 -10.19 17.22 -10.75
CA GLU A 110 -9.30 18.38 -10.71
C GLU A 110 -9.24 18.95 -9.29
N ILE A 111 -8.03 19.33 -8.86
CA ILE A 111 -7.79 19.93 -7.55
C ILE A 111 -8.00 21.44 -7.66
N ARG A 112 -9.15 21.91 -7.16
CA ARG A 112 -9.58 23.31 -7.29
C ARG A 112 -9.32 24.16 -6.05
N ASP A 113 -9.18 23.54 -4.89
CA ASP A 113 -8.92 24.26 -3.64
C ASP A 113 -7.41 24.46 -3.48
N TYR A 114 -7.00 25.74 -3.47
CA TYR A 114 -5.61 26.15 -3.31
C TYR A 114 -5.49 27.47 -2.55
N ALA A 115 -4.32 27.69 -1.95
CA ALA A 115 -3.96 28.94 -1.29
C ALA A 115 -2.48 29.28 -1.55
N PHE A 116 -2.20 30.53 -1.89
CA PHE A 116 -0.83 31.02 -2.00
C PHE A 116 -0.22 31.23 -0.60
N SER A 117 1.07 30.96 -0.48
CA SER A 117 1.85 31.31 0.71
C SER A 117 1.79 32.82 0.97
N PHE A 118 1.73 33.22 2.24
CA PHE A 118 1.67 34.63 2.64
C PHE A 118 2.77 34.94 3.66
N ASN A 119 3.59 35.96 3.38
CA ASN A 119 4.71 36.39 4.23
C ASN A 119 5.71 35.28 4.60
N THR A 120 6.00 34.37 3.67
CA THR A 120 7.00 33.30 3.83
C THR A 120 8.27 33.63 3.05
N LEU A 121 9.42 33.10 3.50
CA LEU A 121 10.70 33.25 2.78
C LEU A 121 10.75 32.38 1.53
N GLN A 122 10.20 31.16 1.61
CA GLN A 122 9.99 30.26 0.49
C GLN A 122 8.54 30.41 0.02
N GLU A 123 8.35 30.81 -1.23
CA GLU A 123 7.03 30.84 -1.85
C GLU A 123 6.54 29.40 -2.09
N PHE A 124 5.25 29.18 -1.89
CA PHE A 124 4.59 27.92 -2.24
C PHE A 124 3.11 28.13 -2.53
N THR A 125 2.50 27.17 -3.20
CA THR A 125 1.05 27.06 -3.33
C THR A 125 0.60 25.81 -2.60
N HIS A 126 -0.26 25.98 -1.61
CA HIS A 126 -0.89 24.89 -0.88
C HIS A 126 -2.09 24.40 -1.67
N TYR A 127 -2.20 23.09 -1.88
CA TYR A 127 -3.35 22.45 -2.51
C TYR A 127 -4.00 21.49 -1.52
N SER A 128 -5.34 21.42 -1.57
CA SER A 128 -6.11 20.50 -0.74
C SER A 128 -7.30 19.95 -1.50
N PHE A 129 -7.75 18.75 -1.17
CA PHE A 129 -9.00 18.19 -1.67
C PHE A 129 -9.49 17.06 -0.76
N SER A 130 -10.75 16.66 -0.92
CA SER A 130 -11.32 15.52 -0.22
C SER A 130 -12.07 14.59 -1.19
N PHE A 131 -12.02 13.30 -0.90
CA PHE A 131 -12.77 12.25 -1.59
C PHE A 131 -13.18 11.16 -0.58
N PRO A 132 -14.22 10.35 -0.80
CA PRO A 132 -15.14 10.35 -1.94
C PRO A 132 -15.87 11.69 -2.11
N ASN A 133 -16.20 12.05 -3.36
CA ASN A 133 -16.98 13.26 -3.66
C ASN A 133 -17.94 13.02 -4.84
N GLU A 134 -18.62 14.07 -5.32
CA GLU A 134 -19.59 13.99 -6.42
C GLU A 134 -18.99 13.61 -7.78
N TYR A 135 -17.66 13.72 -7.95
CA TYR A 135 -16.94 13.39 -9.17
C TYR A 135 -16.27 12.02 -9.10
N ILE A 136 -15.72 11.61 -7.96
CA ILE A 136 -14.99 10.34 -7.82
C ILE A 136 -15.31 9.67 -6.49
N SER A 137 -15.91 8.50 -6.55
CA SER A 137 -16.31 7.72 -5.37
C SER A 137 -15.99 6.24 -5.53
N PRO A 138 -15.13 5.66 -4.66
CA PRO A 138 -14.94 4.22 -4.59
C PRO A 138 -16.23 3.45 -4.29
N THR A 139 -16.45 2.35 -5.00
CA THR A 139 -17.66 1.51 -4.92
C THR A 139 -17.42 0.13 -4.31
N ILE A 140 -16.19 -0.17 -3.91
CA ILE A 140 -15.82 -1.40 -3.20
C ILE A 140 -14.83 -1.08 -2.08
N SER A 141 -14.72 -1.98 -1.11
CA SER A 141 -13.66 -1.95 -0.10
C SER A 141 -12.35 -2.46 -0.69
N GLY A 142 -11.23 -2.17 -0.02
CA GLY A 142 -9.92 -2.67 -0.42
C GLY A 142 -8.80 -1.65 -0.26
N ASN A 143 -7.67 -1.97 -0.90
CA ASN A 143 -6.49 -1.13 -0.93
C ASN A 143 -6.56 -0.18 -2.13
N TYR A 144 -6.15 1.06 -1.93
CA TYR A 144 -6.14 2.05 -3.00
C TYR A 144 -4.87 2.89 -2.98
N VAL A 145 -4.42 3.27 -4.17
CA VAL A 145 -3.36 4.25 -4.37
C VAL A 145 -3.98 5.51 -4.96
N LEU A 146 -3.84 6.61 -4.24
CA LEU A 146 -4.04 7.96 -4.75
C LEU A 146 -2.83 8.33 -5.61
N ILE A 147 -3.09 8.80 -6.83
CA ILE A 147 -2.08 9.31 -7.75
C ILE A 147 -2.43 10.75 -8.06
N VAL A 148 -1.54 11.70 -7.74
CA VAL A 148 -1.69 13.11 -8.08
C VAL A 148 -0.71 13.46 -9.20
N TYR A 149 -1.17 14.17 -10.22
CA TYR A 149 -0.42 14.47 -11.44
C TYR A 149 -0.84 15.80 -12.08
N GLU A 150 -0.06 16.28 -13.05
CA GLU A 150 -0.37 17.46 -13.86
C GLU A 150 -0.88 17.05 -15.25
N ASP A 151 -0.06 16.32 -16.02
CA ASP A 151 -0.41 15.91 -17.39
C ASP A 151 -1.03 14.50 -17.46
N THR A 152 -0.36 13.52 -16.85
CA THR A 152 -0.70 12.08 -17.00
C THR A 152 -0.42 11.32 -15.71
N PRO A 153 -1.26 10.33 -15.33
CA PRO A 153 -1.02 9.47 -14.17
C PRO A 153 0.29 8.68 -14.22
N GLU A 154 0.81 8.39 -15.42
CA GLU A 154 2.10 7.70 -15.63
C GLU A 154 3.31 8.57 -15.25
N LYS A 155 3.11 9.89 -15.11
CA LYS A 155 4.10 10.85 -14.61
C LYS A 155 3.58 11.53 -13.35
N PRO A 156 3.47 10.77 -12.23
CA PRO A 156 2.90 11.29 -11.00
C PRO A 156 3.79 12.36 -10.37
N LEU A 157 3.17 13.30 -9.67
CA LEU A 157 3.82 14.20 -8.72
C LEU A 157 4.14 13.45 -7.43
N PHE A 158 3.15 12.72 -6.92
CA PHE A 158 3.29 11.79 -5.80
C PHE A 158 2.22 10.70 -5.87
N THR A 159 2.47 9.63 -5.12
CA THR A 159 1.53 8.54 -4.87
C THR A 159 1.40 8.32 -3.37
N SER A 160 0.19 8.00 -2.90
CA SER A 160 -0.07 7.72 -1.49
C SER A 160 -1.12 6.64 -1.32
N ARG A 161 -0.88 5.71 -0.40
CA ARG A 161 -1.75 4.58 -0.08
C ARG A 161 -2.83 4.99 0.91
N PHE A 162 -4.03 4.47 0.70
CA PHE A 162 -5.13 4.52 1.66
C PHE A 162 -5.95 3.22 1.57
N MET A 163 -6.79 2.99 2.57
CA MET A 163 -7.61 1.78 2.66
C MET A 163 -9.07 2.12 2.91
N ILE A 164 -9.95 1.33 2.32
CA ILE A 164 -11.39 1.37 2.57
C ILE A 164 -11.78 0.04 3.19
N TYR A 165 -12.33 0.06 4.40
CA TYR A 165 -12.64 -1.17 5.14
C TYR A 165 -14.15 -1.42 5.29
N GLU A 166 -14.50 -2.70 5.43
CA GLU A 166 -15.84 -3.16 5.80
C GLU A 166 -15.78 -3.96 7.10
N ASN A 167 -16.84 -3.88 7.91
CA ASN A 167 -16.97 -4.68 9.13
C ASN A 167 -17.68 -6.01 8.82
N ILE A 168 -17.08 -6.82 7.95
CA ILE A 168 -17.58 -8.16 7.62
C ILE A 168 -17.30 -9.19 8.72
N PHE A 169 -16.22 -9.01 9.48
CA PHE A 169 -15.88 -9.79 10.66
C PHE A 169 -15.25 -8.89 11.73
N THR A 170 -15.15 -9.39 12.96
CA THR A 170 -14.65 -8.61 14.10
C THR A 170 -13.21 -8.97 14.40
N VAL A 171 -12.34 -7.95 14.54
CA VAL A 171 -11.03 -8.09 15.18
C VAL A 171 -11.25 -7.90 16.69
N ASP A 172 -11.17 -8.99 17.44
CA ASP A 172 -11.41 -9.02 18.88
C ASP A 172 -10.11 -9.08 19.68
N GLY A 173 -10.12 -8.49 20.86
CA GLY A 173 -9.00 -8.59 21.82
C GLY A 173 -7.66 -8.05 21.32
N LEU A 174 -7.63 -7.11 20.37
CA LEU A 174 -6.39 -6.54 19.85
C LEU A 174 -5.58 -5.87 20.96
N ILE A 175 -4.45 -6.46 21.31
CA ILE A 175 -3.55 -5.99 22.35
C ILE A 175 -2.10 -6.08 21.90
N ALA A 176 -1.36 -4.98 22.08
CA ALA A 176 0.09 -4.96 22.01
C ALA A 176 0.64 -5.08 23.43
N GLN A 177 1.41 -6.12 23.71
CA GLN A 177 1.97 -6.39 25.04
C GLN A 177 3.43 -6.83 24.93
N ARG A 178 4.12 -6.89 26.08
CA ARG A 178 5.48 -7.45 26.13
C ARG A 178 5.50 -8.85 25.51
N ALA A 179 6.47 -9.12 24.65
CA ALA A 179 6.67 -10.45 24.08
C ALA A 179 6.84 -11.50 25.19
N GLN A 180 6.27 -12.69 25.03
CA GLN A 180 6.39 -13.76 26.03
C GLN A 180 7.62 -14.66 25.86
N VAL A 181 8.28 -14.56 24.69
CA VAL A 181 9.50 -15.31 24.38
C VAL A 181 10.67 -14.72 25.20
N PRO A 182 11.40 -15.52 26.00
CA PRO A 182 12.43 -15.01 26.91
C PRO A 182 13.50 -14.16 26.22
N GLU A 183 13.88 -14.51 25.00
CA GLU A 183 14.87 -13.78 24.19
C GLU A 183 14.38 -12.39 23.75
N GLU A 184 13.06 -12.19 23.65
CA GLU A 184 12.41 -10.98 23.12
C GLU A 184 11.73 -10.13 24.22
N MET A 185 11.55 -10.71 25.41
CA MET A 185 10.79 -10.16 26.53
C MET A 185 11.21 -8.75 26.98
N GLU A 186 12.46 -8.35 26.76
CA GLU A 186 12.96 -7.04 27.18
C GLU A 186 12.97 -5.99 26.06
N GLN A 187 12.86 -6.42 24.79
CA GLN A 187 13.15 -5.58 23.63
C GLN A 187 12.00 -5.48 22.64
N SER A 188 10.95 -6.28 22.83
CA SER A 188 9.89 -6.44 21.82
C SER A 188 8.49 -6.47 22.41
N GLN A 189 7.53 -6.07 21.59
CA GLN A 189 6.09 -6.18 21.82
C GLN A 189 5.48 -7.19 20.86
N GLU A 190 4.72 -8.15 21.38
CA GLU A 190 3.87 -9.03 20.58
C GLU A 190 2.48 -8.42 20.42
N VAL A 191 1.84 -8.70 19.28
CA VAL A 191 0.47 -8.28 19.00
C VAL A 191 -0.42 -9.52 18.98
N ASN A 192 -1.37 -9.57 19.92
CA ASN A 192 -2.33 -10.64 20.05
C ASN A 192 -3.72 -10.14 19.69
N PHE A 193 -4.49 -10.95 18.96
CA PHE A 193 -5.88 -10.68 18.60
C PHE A 193 -6.54 -11.96 18.13
N SER A 194 -7.86 -11.89 17.93
CA SER A 194 -8.66 -12.93 17.30
C SER A 194 -9.49 -12.35 16.16
N LEU A 195 -9.73 -13.15 15.13
CA LEU A 195 -10.75 -12.85 14.12
C LEU A 195 -12.00 -13.65 14.43
N LEU A 196 -13.13 -12.98 14.58
CA LEU A 196 -14.45 -13.58 14.82
C LEU A 196 -15.31 -13.42 13.57
N PHE A 197 -15.65 -14.53 12.92
CA PHE A 197 -16.35 -14.51 11.63
C PHE A 197 -17.88 -14.48 11.76
N GLY A 198 -18.44 -14.81 12.93
CA GLY A 198 -19.88 -14.78 13.13
C GLY A 198 -20.60 -15.73 12.17
N GLU A 199 -21.48 -15.19 11.31
CA GLU A 199 -22.16 -15.97 10.26
C GLU A 199 -21.36 -16.06 8.95
N PHE A 200 -20.22 -15.37 8.85
CA PHE A 200 -19.35 -15.44 7.68
C PHE A 200 -18.58 -16.76 7.68
N HIS A 201 -18.74 -17.54 6.61
CA HIS A 201 -18.11 -18.85 6.48
C HIS A 201 -16.87 -18.76 5.59
N ILE A 202 -15.70 -19.00 6.16
CA ILE A 202 -14.46 -19.10 5.39
C ILE A 202 -14.33 -20.52 4.83
N THR A 203 -14.21 -20.62 3.51
CA THR A 203 -14.06 -21.91 2.82
C THR A 203 -12.59 -22.32 2.76
N ASP A 204 -11.68 -21.37 2.54
CA ASP A 204 -10.24 -21.61 2.47
C ASP A 204 -9.49 -20.58 3.32
N GLN A 205 -8.55 -21.05 4.15
CA GLN A 205 -7.75 -20.15 4.99
C GLN A 205 -6.91 -19.17 4.16
N ARG A 206 -6.57 -19.56 2.91
CA ARG A 206 -5.79 -18.74 1.98
C ARG A 206 -6.55 -17.52 1.46
N ASP A 207 -7.87 -17.48 1.65
CA ASP A 207 -8.71 -16.35 1.25
C ASP A 207 -8.52 -15.13 2.17
N ILE A 208 -8.04 -15.36 3.40
CA ILE A 208 -7.77 -14.30 4.37
C ILE A 208 -6.26 -14.08 4.48
N LYS A 209 -5.83 -12.85 4.22
CA LYS A 209 -4.44 -12.41 4.41
C LYS A 209 -4.40 -11.40 5.53
N VAL A 210 -3.62 -11.69 6.56
CA VAL A 210 -3.46 -10.80 7.71
C VAL A 210 -2.10 -10.14 7.67
N ASN A 211 -2.10 -8.81 7.71
CA ASN A 211 -0.90 -8.00 7.83
C ASN A 211 -1.00 -7.18 9.12
N ILE A 212 0.11 -7.06 9.85
CA ILE A 212 0.18 -6.32 11.11
C ILE A 212 1.22 -5.21 10.95
N MET A 213 0.82 -3.99 11.26
CA MET A 213 1.64 -2.78 11.12
C MET A 213 1.86 -2.13 12.47
N GLN A 214 3.09 -1.72 12.76
CA GLN A 214 3.41 -0.91 13.93
C GLN A 214 3.44 0.57 13.50
N ASN A 215 2.58 1.38 14.10
CA ASN A 215 2.54 2.85 13.89
C ASN A 215 2.46 3.26 12.41
N GLY A 216 1.64 2.58 11.61
CA GLY A 216 1.47 2.90 10.19
C GLY A 216 2.69 2.62 9.30
N ARG A 217 3.76 1.97 9.83
CA ARG A 217 5.00 1.74 9.09
C ARG A 217 4.92 0.54 8.15
N TRP A 218 5.24 0.81 6.89
CA TRP A 218 5.28 -0.21 5.82
C TRP A 218 6.55 -1.07 5.85
N ASP A 219 7.65 -0.53 6.38
CA ASP A 219 8.98 -1.12 6.26
C ASP A 219 9.22 -2.28 7.24
N ASN A 220 8.53 -2.29 8.39
CA ASN A 220 8.58 -3.37 9.38
C ASN A 220 7.28 -4.16 9.49
N MET A 221 6.35 -4.00 8.55
CA MET A 221 5.07 -4.72 8.55
C MET A 221 5.27 -6.24 8.48
N HIS A 222 4.61 -6.97 9.38
CA HIS A 222 4.54 -8.42 9.32
C HIS A 222 3.45 -8.81 8.32
N LYS A 223 3.83 -9.54 7.27
CA LYS A 223 2.96 -9.86 6.13
C LYS A 223 2.49 -11.30 6.16
N ASN A 224 1.25 -11.53 5.74
CA ASN A 224 0.64 -12.86 5.62
C ASN A 224 0.84 -13.70 6.89
N VAL A 225 0.56 -13.09 8.05
CA VAL A 225 0.64 -13.77 9.34
C VAL A 225 -0.43 -14.87 9.35
N GLU A 226 -0.02 -16.09 9.66
CA GLU A 226 -0.92 -17.24 9.77
C GLU A 226 -1.46 -17.37 11.20
N PRO A 227 -2.72 -17.78 11.39
CA PRO A 227 -3.28 -18.01 12.71
C PRO A 227 -2.60 -19.20 13.39
N ARG A 228 -2.49 -19.15 14.71
CA ARG A 228 -2.04 -20.29 15.51
C ARG A 228 -3.07 -21.41 15.53
N SER A 229 -4.34 -21.02 15.59
CA SER A 229 -5.49 -21.91 15.59
C SER A 229 -6.57 -21.29 14.70
N ALA A 230 -7.14 -22.09 13.80
CA ALA A 230 -8.15 -21.64 12.86
C ALA A 230 -9.36 -22.57 12.92
N GLY A 231 -10.37 -22.16 13.70
CA GLY A 231 -11.68 -22.79 13.74
C GLY A 231 -12.64 -22.22 12.69
N ALA A 232 -13.87 -22.73 12.68
CA ALA A 232 -14.93 -22.22 11.79
C ALA A 232 -15.31 -20.77 12.12
N ASP A 233 -15.51 -20.47 13.40
CA ASP A 233 -16.06 -19.17 13.84
C ASP A 233 -14.97 -18.19 14.34
N LYS A 234 -13.79 -18.71 14.68
CA LYS A 234 -12.71 -17.97 15.34
C LYS A 234 -11.34 -18.42 14.87
N TRP A 235 -10.49 -17.46 14.51
CA TRP A 235 -9.05 -17.66 14.34
C TRP A 235 -8.25 -16.88 15.38
N ASP A 236 -7.28 -17.55 16.01
CA ASP A 236 -6.47 -17.02 17.09
C ASP A 236 -5.07 -16.65 16.61
N PHE A 237 -4.66 -15.40 16.83
CA PHE A 237 -3.34 -14.87 16.50
C PHE A 237 -2.59 -14.51 17.80
N GLU A 238 -2.36 -15.51 18.64
CA GLU A 238 -1.68 -15.34 19.93
C GLU A 238 -0.40 -16.17 20.00
N LEU A 239 0.64 -15.61 20.63
CA LEU A 239 1.91 -16.30 20.89
C LEU A 239 2.55 -16.85 19.60
N LEU A 240 2.47 -16.06 18.52
CA LEU A 240 3.01 -16.40 17.22
C LEU A 240 4.53 -16.15 17.19
N PRO A 241 5.36 -17.19 17.00
CA PRO A 241 6.80 -17.01 16.85
C PRO A 241 7.11 -16.10 15.66
N GLY A 242 8.01 -15.14 15.85
CA GLY A 242 8.35 -14.11 14.85
C GLY A 242 7.36 -12.93 14.77
N ASN A 243 6.19 -12.99 15.44
CA ASN A 243 5.23 -11.89 15.43
C ASN A 243 5.44 -10.90 16.59
N TYR A 244 6.63 -10.34 16.66
CA TYR A 244 6.99 -9.32 17.64
C TYR A 244 7.67 -8.13 16.96
N PHE A 245 7.21 -6.94 17.31
CA PHE A 245 7.81 -5.69 16.87
C PHE A 245 8.81 -5.22 17.92
N PRO A 246 9.96 -4.64 17.52
CA PRO A 246 10.85 -3.98 18.46
C PRO A 246 10.07 -2.94 19.28
N ALA A 247 10.14 -3.07 20.59
CA ALA A 247 9.68 -2.07 21.54
C ALA A 247 10.67 -0.91 21.43
N CYS A 248 10.31 0.11 20.64
CA CYS A 248 11.14 1.29 20.44
C CYS A 248 11.51 1.94 21.79
N ASN A 249 12.66 2.62 21.81
CA ASN A 249 12.98 3.65 22.81
C ASN A 249 12.40 5.00 22.38
#